data_AF-A0A8C7HVP8-F1
#
_entry.id   AF-A0A8C7HVP8-F1
#
_cell.length_a   1.000
_cell.length_b   1.000
_cell.length_c   1.000
_cell.angle_alpha   90.00
_cell.angle_beta   90.00
_cell.angle_gamma   90.00
#
_symmetry.space_group_name_H-M   'P 1'
#
loop_
_entity.id
_entity.type
_entity.pdbx_description
1 polymer ?
#
loop_
_entity_poly.entity_id
_entity_poly.type
_entity_poly.pdbx_seq_one_letter_code
_entity_poly.pdbx_strand_id
1 'polypeptide(L)'
;MADEEAVPGAEGPLVAVTFQRTPHKKQKYLESEPKALGVTQITLSVFYISSVIVMFTNSMSMVVEDLTHVIGSVFVIIAGCLAIAAQNLHLPTLKACLGMQVVACVASVFNLIVSVARMEAPSYVCWRYGEGNLTDYYKTCVLFNNSATHYFAELILIQTAIIAISVTLAAYCCKVVNCCSPGRRMPVITVQVPTAQQ
;
A
#
# COMPACT_ATOMS: atom_id res chain seq x y z
N MET A 1 68.53 31.73 -26.85
CA MET A 1 69.11 30.38 -26.71
C MET A 1 68.23 29.67 -25.70
N ALA A 2 67.22 28.92 -26.16
CA ALA A 2 67.33 27.49 -26.49
C ALA A 2 67.60 26.67 -25.21
N ASP A 3 66.87 25.64 -24.81
CA ASP A 3 65.91 24.77 -25.51
C ASP A 3 65.11 23.93 -24.49
N GLU A 4 64.10 23.20 -24.99
CA GLU A 4 63.17 22.27 -24.32
C GLU A 4 63.80 21.00 -23.72
N GLU A 5 63.07 20.34 -22.79
CA GLU A 5 62.73 18.88 -22.71
C GLU A 5 62.11 18.60 -21.31
N ALA A 6 60.78 18.40 -21.14
CA ALA A 6 60.00 17.14 -21.17
C ALA A 6 60.51 16.08 -20.13
N VAL A 7 59.72 15.39 -19.28
CA VAL A 7 58.43 14.67 -19.42
C VAL A 7 57.80 14.41 -17.99
N PRO A 8 56.79 13.53 -17.74
CA PRO A 8 55.46 13.89 -17.24
C PRO A 8 55.08 13.19 -15.90
N GLY A 9 53.82 13.31 -15.45
CA GLY A 9 53.28 12.36 -14.47
C GLY A 9 52.25 12.90 -13.49
N ALA A 10 51.36 13.81 -13.93
CA ALA A 10 50.16 14.11 -13.16
C ALA A 10 49.04 13.18 -13.62
N GLU A 11 49.02 11.96 -13.07
CA GLU A 11 47.95 10.99 -13.28
C GLU A 11 46.68 11.44 -12.53
N GLY A 12 46.05 12.50 -13.04
CA GLY A 12 44.67 12.83 -12.73
C GLY A 12 43.77 11.79 -13.40
N PRO A 13 42.69 11.32 -12.76
CA PRO A 13 41.81 10.34 -13.38
C PRO A 13 41.11 10.99 -14.60
N LEU A 14 41.49 10.57 -15.80
CA LEU A 14 41.05 11.10 -17.10
C LEU A 14 39.57 10.87 -17.45
N VAL A 15 38.74 10.42 -16.51
CA VAL A 15 37.36 10.00 -16.80
C VAL A 15 36.43 10.41 -15.66
N ALA A 16 35.70 11.51 -15.87
CA ALA A 16 34.57 11.90 -15.05
C ALA A 16 33.27 11.33 -15.65
N VAL A 17 32.69 10.34 -14.99
CA VAL A 17 31.46 9.67 -15.44
C VAL A 17 30.25 10.31 -14.76
N THR A 18 29.35 10.92 -15.53
CA THR A 18 28.05 11.38 -15.04
C THR A 18 26.93 10.47 -15.54
N PHE A 19 26.13 9.96 -14.59
CA PHE A 19 25.02 9.07 -14.87
C PHE A 19 23.75 9.85 -15.20
N GLN A 20 23.33 9.85 -16.46
CA GLN A 20 22.00 10.32 -16.82
C GLN A 20 20.96 9.22 -16.55
N ARG A 21 20.28 9.38 -15.43
CA ARG A 21 19.13 8.58 -15.01
C ARG A 21 18.05 8.61 -16.10
N THR A 22 17.75 7.46 -16.72
CA THR A 22 16.76 7.34 -17.79
C THR A 22 15.40 7.99 -17.42
N PRO A 23 14.93 9.00 -18.17
CA PRO A 23 13.71 9.77 -17.84
C PRO A 23 12.39 8.99 -18.01
N HIS A 24 12.38 7.94 -18.82
CA HIS A 24 11.14 7.22 -19.19
C HIS A 24 10.52 6.35 -18.09
N LYS A 25 11.22 6.05 -16.98
CA LYS A 25 10.64 5.28 -15.87
C LYS A 25 9.67 6.08 -15.00
N LYS A 26 9.76 7.41 -14.97
CA LYS A 26 8.77 8.27 -14.29
C LYS A 26 7.39 8.12 -14.92
N GLN A 27 7.34 7.96 -16.24
CA GLN A 27 6.10 7.87 -17.00
C GLN A 27 5.33 6.59 -16.69
N LYS A 28 6.00 5.45 -16.51
CA LYS A 28 5.38 4.18 -16.07
C LYS A 28 4.77 4.20 -14.66
N TYR A 29 5.26 5.04 -13.75
CA TYR A 29 4.68 5.20 -12.40
C TYR A 29 3.47 6.16 -12.41
N LEU A 30 3.50 7.17 -13.28
CA LEU A 30 2.34 8.05 -13.53
C LEU A 30 1.22 7.34 -14.30
N GLU A 31 1.58 6.37 -15.16
CA GLU A 31 0.63 5.50 -15.88
C GLU A 31 -0.23 4.64 -14.94
N SER A 32 0.28 4.29 -13.75
CA SER A 32 -0.46 3.49 -12.77
C SER A 32 -1.35 4.31 -11.83
N GLU A 33 -1.49 5.62 -12.06
CA GLU A 33 -2.33 6.54 -11.28
C GLU A 33 -2.28 6.32 -9.74
N PRO A 34 -1.09 6.41 -9.11
CA PRO A 34 -0.93 6.21 -7.66
C PRO A 34 -1.80 7.18 -6.84
N LYS A 35 -2.20 8.31 -7.45
CA LYS A 35 -3.21 9.23 -6.90
C LYS A 35 -4.55 8.54 -6.71
N ALA A 36 -5.07 7.91 -7.76
CA ALA A 36 -6.37 7.27 -7.75
C ALA A 36 -6.37 6.13 -6.74
N LEU A 37 -5.33 5.27 -6.78
CA LEU A 37 -5.15 4.19 -5.81
C LEU A 37 -5.07 4.69 -4.36
N GLY A 38 -4.32 5.76 -4.09
CA GLY A 38 -4.24 6.36 -2.76
C GLY A 38 -5.56 6.94 -2.27
N VAL A 39 -6.33 7.59 -3.16
CA VAL A 39 -7.68 8.09 -2.83
C VAL A 39 -8.62 6.92 -2.54
N THR A 40 -8.62 5.88 -3.36
CA THR A 40 -9.43 4.67 -3.13
C THR A 40 -9.08 4.02 -1.79
N GLN A 41 -7.81 3.94 -1.43
CA GLN A 41 -7.36 3.41 -0.14
C GLN A 41 -7.93 4.21 1.04
N ILE A 42 -7.96 5.54 0.95
CA ILE A 42 -8.57 6.41 1.97
C ILE A 42 -10.09 6.22 2.01
N THR A 43 -10.76 6.25 0.86
CA THR A 43 -12.23 6.12 0.79
C THR A 43 -12.70 4.78 1.34
N LEU A 44 -12.06 3.67 0.95
CA LEU A 44 -12.37 2.34 1.47
C LEU A 44 -12.14 2.26 2.98
N SER A 45 -11.05 2.85 3.47
CA SER A 45 -10.76 2.85 4.90
C SER A 45 -11.76 3.66 5.72
N VAL A 46 -12.22 4.81 5.22
CA VAL A 46 -13.26 5.62 5.87
C VAL A 46 -14.58 4.86 5.91
N PHE A 47 -14.99 4.26 4.78
CA PHE A 47 -16.19 3.44 4.73
C PHE A 47 -16.13 2.26 5.72
N TYR A 48 -14.96 1.62 5.83
CA TYR A 48 -14.73 0.53 6.77
C TYR A 48 -14.87 0.99 8.23
N ILE A 49 -14.26 2.13 8.61
CA ILE A 49 -14.42 2.71 9.96
C ILE A 49 -15.88 3.03 10.24
N SER A 50 -16.59 3.68 9.31
CA SER A 50 -18.01 4.00 9.48
C SER A 50 -18.85 2.74 9.72
N SER A 51 -18.55 1.66 9.00
CA SER A 51 -19.20 0.36 9.14
C SER A 51 -18.96 -0.25 10.52
N VAL A 52 -17.71 -0.25 11.00
CA VAL A 52 -17.35 -0.72 12.34
C VAL A 52 -18.05 0.09 13.43
N ILE A 53 -18.14 1.41 13.28
CA ILE A 53 -18.86 2.28 14.24
C ILE A 53 -20.34 1.91 14.31
N VAL A 54 -21.01 1.70 13.17
CA VAL A 54 -22.42 1.30 13.13
C VAL A 54 -22.62 -0.04 13.84
N MET A 55 -21.73 -1.00 13.63
CA MET A 55 -21.77 -2.29 14.32
C MET A 55 -21.58 -2.15 15.84
N PHE A 56 -20.65 -1.29 16.26
CA PHE A 56 -20.40 -0.98 17.67
C PHE A 56 -21.64 -0.36 18.33
N THR A 57 -22.26 0.64 17.71
CA THR A 57 -23.45 1.31 18.28
C THR A 57 -24.66 0.38 18.40
N ASN A 58 -24.75 -0.65 17.56
CA ASN A 58 -25.84 -1.63 17.58
C ASN A 58 -25.53 -2.85 18.48
N SER A 59 -24.46 -2.82 19.29
CA SER A 59 -24.04 -3.93 20.17
C SER A 59 -23.78 -5.24 19.42
N MET A 60 -23.37 -5.15 18.16
CA MET A 60 -23.11 -6.30 17.27
C MET A 60 -21.62 -6.69 17.25
N SER A 61 -20.76 -5.98 17.99
CA SER A 61 -19.30 -6.18 17.99
C SER A 61 -18.69 -6.18 19.39
N MET A 62 -17.42 -6.61 19.48
CA MET A 62 -16.63 -6.66 20.71
C MET A 62 -15.61 -5.52 20.74
N VAL A 63 -15.61 -4.75 21.83
CA VAL A 63 -14.81 -3.53 22.04
C VAL A 63 -13.32 -3.69 21.66
N VAL A 64 -12.72 -4.84 22.01
CA VAL A 64 -11.28 -5.10 21.80
C VAL A 64 -10.93 -5.25 20.31
N GLU A 65 -11.81 -5.89 19.55
CA GLU A 65 -11.61 -6.07 18.11
C GLU A 65 -11.88 -4.78 17.36
N ASP A 66 -12.90 -4.02 17.75
CA ASP A 66 -13.22 -2.72 17.14
C ASP A 66 -12.05 -1.74 17.25
N LEU A 67 -11.37 -1.71 18.40
CA LEU A 67 -10.20 -0.87 18.59
C LEU A 67 -9.06 -1.24 17.61
N THR A 68 -8.85 -2.53 17.37
CA THR A 68 -7.79 -3.00 16.47
C THR A 68 -8.11 -2.69 15.01
N HIS A 69 -9.39 -2.83 14.62
CA HIS A 69 -9.89 -2.44 13.31
C HIS A 69 -9.73 -0.94 13.03
N VAL A 70 -10.03 -0.10 14.02
CA VAL A 70 -9.86 1.36 13.93
C VAL A 70 -8.38 1.74 13.80
N ILE A 71 -7.51 1.17 14.64
CA ILE A 71 -6.06 1.43 14.57
C ILE A 71 -5.49 1.00 13.22
N GLY A 72 -5.85 -0.19 12.73
CA GLY A 72 -5.43 -0.66 11.41
C GLY A 72 -5.85 0.27 10.29
N SER A 73 -7.09 0.77 10.34
CA SER A 73 -7.63 1.72 9.36
C SER A 73 -6.89 3.06 9.37
N VAL A 74 -6.47 3.55 10.54
CA VAL A 74 -5.64 4.77 10.63
C VAL A 74 -4.31 4.60 9.87
N PHE A 75 -3.65 3.43 9.98
CA PHE A 75 -2.44 3.15 9.21
C PHE A 75 -2.70 3.13 7.70
N VAL A 76 -3.85 2.59 7.27
CA VAL A 76 -4.28 2.56 5.87
C VAL A 76 -4.51 3.98 5.34
N ILE A 77 -5.14 4.86 6.12
CA ILE A 77 -5.34 6.27 5.75
C ILE A 77 -4.00 6.99 5.59
N ILE A 78 -3.08 6.81 6.54
CA ILE A 78 -1.74 7.42 6.46
C ILE A 78 -0.99 6.92 5.22
N ALA A 79 -1.06 5.62 4.92
CA ALA A 79 -0.47 5.03 3.73
C ALA A 79 -1.07 5.59 2.43
N GLY A 80 -2.40 5.80 2.39
CA GLY A 80 -3.09 6.45 1.28
C GLY A 80 -2.65 7.91 1.08
N CYS A 81 -2.53 8.69 2.16
CA CYS A 81 -2.00 10.06 2.12
C CYS A 81 -0.57 10.11 1.56
N LEU A 82 0.29 9.17 1.98
CA LEU A 82 1.65 9.06 1.47
C LEU A 82 1.71 8.62 0.01
N ALA A 83 0.79 7.76 -0.43
CA ALA A 83 0.66 7.38 -1.84
C ALA A 83 0.29 8.59 -2.72
N ILE A 84 -0.60 9.46 -2.22
CA ILE A 84 -0.93 10.73 -2.87
C ILE A 84 0.32 11.63 -2.92
N ALA A 85 1.03 11.80 -1.80
CA ALA A 85 2.24 12.63 -1.74
C ALA A 85 3.39 12.10 -2.62
N ALA A 86 3.49 10.78 -2.78
CA ALA A 86 4.51 10.10 -3.58
C ALA A 86 4.43 10.42 -5.09
N GLN A 87 3.34 11.03 -5.57
CA GLN A 87 3.24 11.57 -6.92
C GLN A 87 4.33 12.60 -7.25
N ASN A 88 4.78 13.35 -6.25
CA ASN A 88 5.85 14.33 -6.42
C ASN A 88 7.24 13.69 -6.62
N LEU A 89 7.33 12.34 -6.66
CA LEU A 89 8.54 11.56 -6.94
C LEU A 89 9.74 11.88 -6.03
N HIS A 90 9.48 12.46 -4.85
CA HIS A 90 10.50 12.74 -3.86
C HIS A 90 10.96 11.44 -3.21
N LEU A 91 12.25 11.12 -3.33
CA LEU A 91 12.81 9.83 -2.91
C LEU A 91 12.54 9.47 -1.44
N PRO A 92 12.69 10.39 -0.47
CA PRO A 92 12.33 10.13 0.92
C PRO A 92 10.85 9.77 1.09
N THR A 93 9.95 10.48 0.40
CA THR A 93 8.50 10.24 0.46
C THR A 93 8.14 8.88 -0.11
N LEU A 94 8.82 8.44 -1.17
CA LEU A 94 8.63 7.09 -1.74
C LEU A 94 9.10 5.98 -0.79
N LYS A 95 10.21 6.18 -0.07
CA LYS A 95 10.67 5.23 0.96
C LYS A 95 9.71 5.16 2.13
N ALA A 96 9.20 6.31 2.59
CA ALA A 96 8.18 6.37 3.63
C ALA A 96 6.86 5.70 3.18
N CYS A 97 6.41 5.98 1.95
CA CYS A 97 5.24 5.34 1.35
C CYS A 97 5.40 3.81 1.31
N LEU A 98 6.55 3.31 0.83
CA LEU A 98 6.83 1.87 0.80
C LEU A 98 6.70 1.24 2.19
N GLY A 99 7.35 1.85 3.20
CA GLY A 99 7.28 1.34 4.58
C GLY A 99 5.86 1.33 5.11
N MET A 100 5.11 2.41 4.90
CA MET A 100 3.72 2.50 5.37
C MET A 100 2.77 1.57 4.62
N GLN A 101 2.99 1.29 3.34
CA GLN A 101 2.18 0.30 2.61
C GLN A 101 2.39 -1.12 3.15
N VAL A 102 3.61 -1.47 3.57
CA VAL A 102 3.88 -2.76 4.23
C VAL A 102 3.17 -2.82 5.58
N VAL A 103 3.29 -1.78 6.40
CA VAL A 103 2.61 -1.71 7.71
C VAL A 103 1.09 -1.81 7.54
N ALA A 104 0.52 -1.03 6.62
CA ALA A 104 -0.91 -1.05 6.32
C ALA A 104 -1.36 -2.42 5.81
N CYS A 105 -0.57 -3.09 4.97
CA CYS A 105 -0.85 -4.44 4.48
C CYS A 105 -0.86 -5.46 5.63
N VAL A 106 0.13 -5.44 6.52
CA VAL A 106 0.20 -6.36 7.67
C VAL A 106 -0.98 -6.14 8.62
N ALA A 107 -1.29 -4.88 8.95
CA ALA A 107 -2.45 -4.54 9.77
C ALA A 107 -3.76 -5.01 9.12
N SER A 108 -3.88 -4.85 7.80
CA SER A 108 -5.05 -5.28 7.03
C SER A 108 -5.23 -6.79 7.01
N VAL A 109 -4.14 -7.55 6.85
CA VAL A 109 -4.16 -9.02 6.90
C VAL A 109 -4.55 -9.51 8.30
N PHE A 110 -4.01 -8.88 9.35
CA PHE A 110 -4.39 -9.21 10.73
C PHE A 110 -5.89 -9.00 10.95
N ASN A 111 -6.43 -7.84 10.57
CA ASN A 111 -7.86 -7.53 10.68
C ASN A 111 -8.73 -8.50 9.87
N LEU A 112 -8.28 -8.89 8.68
CA LEU A 112 -8.96 -9.89 7.85
C LEU A 112 -9.03 -11.26 8.55
N ILE A 113 -7.93 -11.74 9.13
CA ILE A 113 -7.89 -13.03 9.85
C ILE A 113 -8.85 -13.00 11.04
N VAL A 114 -8.83 -11.91 11.84
CA VAL A 114 -9.75 -11.74 12.97
C VAL A 114 -11.20 -11.75 12.49
N SER A 115 -11.51 -11.00 11.43
CA SER A 115 -12.87 -10.94 10.85
C SER A 115 -13.36 -12.30 10.36
N VAL A 116 -12.50 -13.09 9.69
CA VAL A 116 -12.85 -14.43 9.20
C VAL A 116 -13.06 -15.40 10.36
N ALA A 117 -12.20 -15.39 11.38
CA ALA A 117 -12.36 -16.24 12.56
C ALA A 117 -13.68 -15.97 13.30
N ARG A 118 -14.18 -14.72 13.27
CA ARG A 118 -15.48 -14.34 13.83
C ARG A 118 -16.66 -14.86 13.02
N MET A 119 -16.54 -15.03 11.70
CA MET A 119 -17.61 -15.60 10.88
C MET A 119 -17.82 -17.10 11.12
N GLU A 120 -16.77 -17.83 11.51
CA GLU A 120 -16.89 -19.26 11.82
C GLU A 120 -17.58 -19.54 13.17
N ALA A 121 -17.58 -18.58 14.09
CA ALA A 121 -18.40 -18.65 15.29
C ALA A 121 -19.87 -18.35 14.92
N PRO A 122 -20.84 -19.22 15.24
CA PRO A 122 -22.24 -19.07 14.82
C PRO A 122 -22.76 -17.72 15.31
N SER A 123 -22.93 -16.79 14.35
CA SER A 123 -22.91 -15.37 14.64
C SER A 123 -24.09 -14.97 15.51
N TYR A 124 -25.24 -15.62 15.41
CA TYR A 124 -26.36 -15.47 16.33
C TYR A 124 -27.13 -16.80 16.35
N VAL A 125 -27.20 -17.50 17.48
CA VAL A 125 -28.00 -18.73 17.58
C VAL A 125 -29.48 -18.35 17.60
N CYS A 126 -30.17 -18.48 16.46
CA CYS A 126 -31.61 -18.31 16.41
C CYS A 126 -32.29 -19.47 17.15
N TRP A 127 -32.76 -19.21 18.37
CA TRP A 127 -33.48 -20.22 19.16
C TRP A 127 -34.85 -20.52 18.56
N ARG A 128 -35.17 -21.81 18.42
CA ARG A 128 -36.48 -22.30 17.98
C ARG A 128 -37.24 -22.83 19.20
N TYR A 129 -38.07 -22.00 19.82
CA TYR A 129 -38.99 -22.45 20.88
C TYR A 129 -40.30 -22.93 20.25
N GLY A 130 -40.76 -24.11 20.66
CA GLY A 130 -42.09 -24.63 20.29
C GLY A 130 -43.18 -23.95 21.13
N GLU A 131 -44.35 -23.72 20.54
CA GLU A 131 -45.60 -23.27 21.20
C GLU A 131 -46.00 -21.77 21.17
N GLY A 132 -45.73 -21.04 20.10
CA GLY A 132 -46.43 -19.76 19.87
C GLY A 132 -46.33 -19.24 18.44
N ASN A 133 -46.93 -18.08 18.15
CA ASN A 133 -46.82 -17.29 16.89
C ASN A 133 -45.36 -16.84 16.56
N LEU A 134 -44.36 -17.60 17.01
CA LEU A 134 -42.91 -17.43 16.93
C LEU A 134 -42.32 -17.77 15.55
N THR A 135 -43.11 -18.32 14.62
CA THR A 135 -42.65 -18.54 13.24
C THR A 135 -42.12 -17.25 12.62
N ASP A 136 -42.68 -16.10 13.03
CA ASP A 136 -42.27 -14.77 12.55
C ASP A 136 -40.97 -14.27 13.19
N TYR A 137 -40.75 -14.51 14.49
CA TYR A 137 -39.50 -14.16 15.18
C TYR A 137 -38.31 -14.96 14.64
N TYR A 138 -38.48 -16.28 14.47
CA TYR A 138 -37.45 -17.13 13.89
C TYR A 138 -37.11 -16.70 12.45
N LYS A 139 -38.13 -16.39 11.63
CA LYS A 139 -37.93 -15.85 10.27
C LYS A 139 -37.19 -14.52 10.29
N THR A 140 -37.54 -13.61 11.20
CA THR A 140 -36.88 -12.32 11.37
C THR A 140 -35.42 -12.48 11.80
N CYS A 141 -35.14 -13.40 12.75
CA CYS A 141 -33.79 -13.73 13.18
C CYS A 141 -32.94 -14.30 12.04
N VAL A 142 -33.49 -15.25 11.27
CA VAL A 142 -32.80 -15.84 10.11
C VAL A 142 -32.53 -14.78 9.03
N LEU A 143 -33.50 -13.90 8.75
CA LEU A 143 -33.34 -12.80 7.80
C LEU A 143 -32.25 -11.82 8.24
N PHE A 144 -32.20 -11.50 9.53
CA PHE A 144 -31.19 -10.63 10.12
C PHE A 144 -29.79 -11.29 10.07
N ASN A 145 -29.68 -12.56 10.47
CA ASN A 145 -28.42 -13.31 10.41
C ASN A 145 -27.90 -13.43 8.97
N ASN A 146 -28.78 -13.66 8.00
CA ASN A 146 -28.41 -13.68 6.59
C ASN A 146 -27.90 -12.30 6.13
N SER A 147 -28.63 -11.23 6.47
CA SER A 147 -28.21 -9.85 6.17
C SER A 147 -26.86 -9.49 6.80
N ALA A 148 -26.65 -9.86 8.07
CA ALA A 148 -25.38 -9.65 8.77
C ALA A 148 -24.24 -10.41 8.09
N THR A 149 -24.46 -11.66 7.68
CA THR A 149 -23.46 -12.47 6.98
C THR A 149 -23.03 -11.82 5.66
N HIS A 150 -23.99 -11.31 4.89
CA HIS A 150 -23.68 -10.56 3.66
C HIS A 150 -22.89 -9.28 3.94
N TYR A 151 -23.23 -8.57 5.00
CA TYR A 151 -22.51 -7.36 5.41
C TYR A 151 -21.06 -7.65 5.82
N PHE A 152 -20.83 -8.71 6.60
CA PHE A 152 -19.47 -9.15 6.94
C PHE A 152 -18.67 -9.57 5.70
N ALA A 153 -19.29 -10.25 4.74
CA ALA A 153 -18.65 -10.58 3.47
C ALA A 153 -18.22 -9.33 2.69
N GLU A 154 -19.04 -8.27 2.69
CA GLU A 154 -18.69 -6.98 2.10
C GLU A 154 -17.45 -6.35 2.77
N LEU A 155 -17.39 -6.38 4.10
CA LEU A 155 -16.23 -5.87 4.85
C LEU A 155 -14.94 -6.65 4.56
N ILE A 156 -15.04 -7.98 4.38
CA ILE A 156 -13.92 -8.83 3.95
C ILE A 156 -13.43 -8.45 2.55
N LEU A 157 -14.36 -8.19 1.62
CA LEU A 157 -14.02 -7.76 0.27
C LEU A 157 -13.28 -6.42 0.29
N ILE A 158 -13.74 -5.46 1.09
CA ILE A 158 -13.09 -4.16 1.27
C ILE A 158 -11.67 -4.34 1.80
N GLN A 159 -11.47 -5.19 2.82
CA GLN A 159 -10.14 -5.41 3.38
C GLN A 159 -9.20 -6.09 2.40
N THR A 160 -9.72 -7.02 1.61
CA THR A 160 -8.98 -7.67 0.52
C THR A 160 -8.55 -6.65 -0.55
N ALA A 161 -9.45 -5.72 -0.93
CA ALA A 161 -9.13 -4.66 -1.85
C ALA A 161 -8.04 -3.73 -1.31
N ILE A 162 -8.09 -3.36 -0.03
CA ILE A 162 -7.04 -2.57 0.63
C ILE A 162 -5.68 -3.29 0.57
N ILE A 163 -5.63 -4.59 0.85
CA ILE A 163 -4.41 -5.40 0.75
C ILE A 163 -3.87 -5.37 -0.68
N ALA A 164 -4.73 -5.61 -1.68
CA ALA A 164 -4.33 -5.61 -3.08
C ALA A 164 -3.77 -4.25 -3.52
N ILE A 165 -4.40 -3.15 -3.12
CA ILE A 165 -3.94 -1.79 -3.40
C ILE A 165 -2.60 -1.53 -2.70
N SER A 166 -2.45 -1.90 -1.43
CA SER A 166 -1.20 -1.74 -0.68
C SER A 166 -0.03 -2.50 -1.29
N VAL A 167 -0.24 -3.76 -1.70
CA VAL A 167 0.79 -4.57 -2.39
C VAL A 167 1.16 -3.94 -3.73
N THR A 168 0.15 -3.49 -4.49
CA THR A 168 0.34 -2.83 -5.78
C THR A 168 1.19 -1.55 -5.63
N LEU A 169 0.83 -0.67 -4.69
CA LEU A 169 1.57 0.54 -4.38
C LEU A 169 2.98 0.25 -3.86
N ALA A 170 3.15 -0.75 -3.00
CA ALA A 170 4.47 -1.17 -2.53
C ALA A 170 5.36 -1.66 -3.67
N ALA A 171 4.84 -2.49 -4.59
CA ALA A 171 5.58 -2.97 -5.76
C ALA A 171 6.02 -1.80 -6.67
N TYR A 172 5.14 -0.81 -6.86
CA TYR A 172 5.49 0.40 -7.62
C TYR A 172 6.53 1.26 -6.90
N CYS A 173 6.37 1.52 -5.61
CA CYS A 173 7.35 2.25 -4.82
C CYS A 173 8.72 1.55 -4.81
N CYS A 174 8.77 0.22 -4.67
CA CYS A 174 9.99 -0.59 -4.78
C CYS A 174 10.70 -0.39 -6.13
N LYS A 175 9.95 -0.47 -7.24
CA LYS A 175 10.50 -0.26 -8.58
C LYS A 175 11.10 1.14 -8.73
N VAL A 176 10.41 2.17 -8.25
CA VAL A 176 10.89 3.55 -8.34
C VAL A 176 12.08 3.77 -7.43
N VAL A 177 12.06 3.31 -6.18
CA VAL A 177 13.18 3.45 -5.23
C VAL A 177 14.43 2.75 -5.74
N ASN A 178 14.33 1.57 -6.37
CA ASN A 178 15.50 0.87 -6.91
C ASN A 178 16.16 1.63 -8.09
N CYS A 179 15.38 2.34 -8.91
CA CYS A 179 15.90 3.24 -9.96
C CYS A 179 16.33 4.61 -9.40
N CYS A 180 15.68 4.94 -8.30
CA CYS A 180 15.60 6.13 -7.48
C CYS A 180 16.86 6.45 -6.64
N SER A 181 17.29 5.39 -5.99
CA SER A 181 18.14 5.44 -4.83
C SER A 181 19.58 5.66 -5.28
N PRO A 182 20.34 6.52 -4.59
CA PRO A 182 21.79 6.48 -4.71
C PRO A 182 22.24 5.09 -4.23
N GLY A 183 22.38 4.16 -5.17
CA GLY A 183 22.65 2.74 -4.93
C GLY A 183 23.87 2.29 -5.71
N ARG A 184 24.99 2.20 -4.98
CA ARG A 184 26.28 1.55 -5.29
C ARG A 184 26.74 1.58 -6.76
N ARG A 185 27.56 2.59 -7.08
CA ARG A 185 28.54 2.63 -8.19
C ARG A 185 28.30 1.56 -9.27
N MET A 186 27.34 1.76 -10.16
CA MET A 186 27.53 1.19 -11.49
C MET A 186 28.49 2.14 -12.19
N PRO A 187 29.64 1.70 -12.72
CA PRO A 187 30.43 2.50 -13.65
C PRO A 187 29.90 2.21 -15.06
N VAL A 188 29.36 3.23 -15.73
CA VAL A 188 29.10 3.17 -17.16
C VAL A 188 30.36 3.72 -17.82
N ILE A 189 31.06 2.85 -18.53
CA ILE A 189 32.24 3.20 -19.31
C ILE A 189 31.74 3.74 -20.64
N THR A 190 31.78 5.05 -20.83
CA THR A 190 31.68 5.64 -22.16
C THR A 190 33.08 5.71 -22.77
N VAL A 191 33.30 4.96 -23.85
CA VAL A 191 34.53 5.04 -24.65
C VAL A 191 34.42 6.26 -25.55
N GLN A 192 35.16 7.32 -25.26
CA GLN A 192 35.41 8.36 -26.26
C GLN A 192 36.45 7.83 -27.24
N VAL A 193 36.03 7.53 -28.47
CA VAL A 193 36.95 7.23 -29.57
C VAL A 193 37.58 8.56 -30.01
N PRO A 194 38.91 8.69 -30.08
CA PRO A 194 39.55 9.92 -30.52
C PRO A 194 39.11 10.22 -31.95
N THR A 195 38.67 11.45 -32.22
CA THR A 195 38.56 11.94 -33.59
C THR A 195 39.94 11.84 -34.24
N ALA A 196 40.05 10.96 -35.23
CA ALA A 196 41.21 10.91 -36.11
C ALA A 196 41.37 12.30 -36.75
N GLN A 197 42.39 13.03 -36.31
CA GLN A 197 42.92 14.12 -37.11
C GLN A 197 43.79 13.50 -38.20
N GLN A 198 43.21 13.38 -39.40
CA GLN A 198 43.75 13.94 -40.66
C GLN A 198 42.89 13.51 -41.84
#